data_AF-A0A4V1PQ74-F1
#
_entry.id   AF-A0A4V1PQ74-F1
#
_cell.length_a   1.000
_cell.length_b   1.000
_cell.length_c   1.000
_cell.angle_alpha   90.00
_cell.angle_beta   90.00
_cell.angle_gamma   90.00
#
_symmetry.space_group_name_H-M   'P 1'
#
loop_
_entity.id
_entity.type
_entity.pdbx_description
1 polymer ?
#
loop_
_entity_poly.entity_id
_entity_poly.type
_entity_poly.pdbx_seq_one_letter_code
_entity_poly.pdbx_strand_id
1 'polypeptide(L)'
;MKKHIFALTIVILLLVTSIAFAMFDDASKHWAADDINALVQSGAVNGYSDGTFRPDNTITRGEFTKILVVLKADAVTAATGHWAQRYVNTAVDKGYLPYKHFDDLDKPISRQEMAYMIAKAADNPTPYPYAFSLSLKDFTSMDSFYLETSYTAYGSGIIGGYKDNTFRPTAFATRAEAATMLMRMHREGNRQPRTVSFNQQTLSYYDGTDGKPALIAVSGKVYDVSAIGSWKDGVHRDGIKAGKDLTDFMQGSPHSPAIVDELELVGVFTK
;
A
#
# COMPACT_ATOMS: atom_id res chain seq x y z
N MET A 1 69.84 8.50 0.59
CA MET A 1 68.74 8.56 1.60
C MET A 1 67.50 9.15 0.94
N LYS A 2 66.38 8.40 0.98
CA LYS A 2 64.94 8.78 0.84
C LYS A 2 64.57 9.75 -0.30
N LYS A 3 64.10 9.24 -1.46
CA LYS A 3 62.69 8.97 -1.86
C LYS A 3 61.80 10.23 -1.77
N HIS A 4 61.09 10.58 -2.85
CA HIS A 4 59.63 10.74 -2.93
C HIS A 4 59.23 11.21 -4.35
N ILE A 5 58.94 10.26 -5.24
CA ILE A 5 58.18 10.50 -6.47
C ILE A 5 56.71 10.65 -6.03
N PHE A 6 56.14 11.84 -6.17
CA PHE A 6 54.70 12.06 -6.05
C PHE A 6 54.05 11.53 -7.33
N ALA A 7 53.54 10.30 -7.29
CA ALA A 7 52.61 9.81 -8.29
C ALA A 7 51.26 10.46 -8.02
N LEU A 8 50.90 11.46 -8.84
CA LEU A 8 49.58 12.07 -8.84
C LEU A 8 48.61 11.13 -9.57
N THR A 9 48.00 10.21 -8.83
CA THR A 9 46.91 9.38 -9.36
C THR A 9 45.68 10.27 -9.51
N ILE A 10 45.39 10.70 -10.74
CA ILE A 10 44.13 11.35 -11.09
C ILE A 10 43.03 10.30 -10.97
N VAL A 11 42.30 10.32 -9.86
CA VAL A 11 41.04 9.58 -9.72
C VAL A 11 39.99 10.34 -10.52
N ILE A 12 39.75 9.92 -11.76
CA ILE A 12 38.61 10.40 -12.55
C ILE A 12 37.36 9.79 -11.92
N LEU A 13 36.67 10.56 -11.09
CA LEU A 13 35.32 10.24 -10.62
C LEU A 13 34.37 10.41 -11.81
N LEU A 14 34.13 9.31 -12.54
CA LEU A 14 33.08 9.22 -13.55
C LEU A 14 31.72 9.32 -12.83
N LEU A 15 31.22 10.54 -12.69
CA LEU A 15 29.80 10.79 -12.46
C LEU A 15 29.05 10.34 -13.72
N VAL A 16 28.64 9.07 -13.73
CA VAL A 16 27.63 8.61 -14.67
C VAL A 16 26.30 9.19 -14.20
N THR A 17 25.99 10.41 -14.66
CA THR A 17 24.63 10.92 -14.56
C THR A 17 23.78 10.05 -15.48
N SER A 18 23.08 9.08 -14.89
CA SER A 18 22.00 8.37 -15.59
C SER A 18 20.96 9.42 -15.99
N ILE A 19 20.98 9.83 -17.26
CA ILE A 19 19.87 10.56 -17.84
C ILE A 19 18.79 9.51 -18.05
N ALA A 20 17.79 9.47 -17.17
CA ALA A 20 16.58 8.68 -17.40
C ALA A 20 15.85 9.27 -18.62
N PHE A 21 16.17 8.77 -19.81
CA PHE A 21 15.42 9.10 -21.00
C PHE A 21 14.07 8.40 -20.92
N ALA A 22 12.97 9.13 -21.11
CA ALA A 22 11.68 8.49 -21.22
C ALA A 22 11.67 7.59 -22.44
N MET A 23 11.41 6.30 -22.25
CA MET A 23 11.64 5.30 -23.30
C MET A 23 10.62 5.38 -24.44
N PHE A 24 9.50 6.07 -24.23
CA PHE A 24 8.40 6.18 -25.19
C PHE A 24 7.94 7.63 -25.33
N ASP A 25 7.77 8.08 -26.58
CA ASP A 25 7.35 9.46 -26.89
C ASP A 25 5.97 9.79 -26.28
N ASP A 26 5.05 8.83 -26.31
CA ASP A 26 3.67 8.95 -25.79
C ASP A 26 3.57 8.93 -24.26
N ALA A 27 4.63 8.49 -23.57
CA ALA A 27 4.72 8.53 -22.11
C ALA A 27 5.65 9.64 -21.59
N SER A 28 6.47 10.25 -22.45
CA SER A 28 7.57 11.14 -22.04
C SER A 28 7.16 12.36 -21.22
N LYS A 29 5.97 12.91 -21.48
CA LYS A 29 5.39 14.06 -20.76
C LYS A 29 4.19 13.66 -19.90
N HIS A 30 3.94 12.35 -19.76
CA HIS A 30 2.80 11.83 -19.02
C HIS A 30 3.06 11.93 -17.52
N TRP A 31 2.01 12.13 -16.71
CA TRP A 31 2.16 12.27 -15.24
C TRP A 31 2.77 11.02 -14.57
N ALA A 32 2.66 9.87 -15.23
CA ALA A 32 3.22 8.59 -14.79
C ALA A 32 4.56 8.24 -15.45
N ALA A 33 5.22 9.18 -16.14
CA ALA A 33 6.44 8.92 -16.92
C ALA A 33 7.52 8.18 -16.10
N ASP A 34 7.80 8.67 -14.89
CA ASP A 34 8.83 8.09 -14.02
C ASP A 34 8.48 6.66 -13.58
N ASP A 35 7.23 6.42 -13.17
CA ASP A 35 6.77 5.09 -12.77
C ASP A 35 6.74 4.11 -13.96
N ILE A 36 6.34 4.58 -15.15
CA ILE A 36 6.37 3.80 -16.39
C ILE A 36 7.81 3.41 -16.73
N ASN A 37 8.74 4.38 -16.72
CA ASN A 37 10.14 4.12 -17.01
C ASN A 37 10.75 3.13 -16.01
N ALA A 38 10.47 3.29 -14.72
CA ALA A 38 10.96 2.40 -13.67
C ALA A 38 10.39 0.97 -13.80
N LEU A 39 9.10 0.84 -14.17
CA LEU A 39 8.45 -0.45 -14.38
C LEU A 39 8.96 -1.19 -15.62
N VAL A 40 9.35 -0.45 -16.65
CA VAL A 40 9.96 -1.01 -17.85
C VAL A 40 11.40 -1.44 -17.57
N GLN A 41 12.15 -0.63 -16.84
CA GLN A 41 13.52 -0.96 -16.41
C GLN A 41 13.58 -2.19 -15.52
N SER A 42 12.52 -2.50 -14.76
CA SER A 42 12.43 -3.75 -13.99
C SER A 42 12.19 -4.99 -14.87
N GLY A 43 11.87 -4.81 -16.15
CA GLY A 43 11.55 -5.89 -17.09
C GLY A 43 10.15 -6.49 -16.91
N ALA A 44 9.32 -5.94 -16.01
CA ALA A 44 8.00 -6.48 -15.74
C ALA A 44 6.99 -6.20 -16.86
N VAL A 45 7.14 -5.04 -17.53
CA VAL A 45 6.31 -4.61 -18.65
C VAL A 45 7.18 -4.14 -19.81
N ASN A 46 6.66 -4.32 -21.03
CA ASN A 46 7.24 -3.75 -22.25
C ASN A 46 6.22 -2.82 -22.90
N GLY A 47 6.70 -1.93 -23.77
CA GLY A 47 5.86 -1.20 -24.71
C GLY A 47 5.39 -2.10 -25.85
N TYR A 48 4.63 -1.52 -26.76
CA TYR A 48 4.18 -2.15 -27.99
C TYR A 48 5.27 -2.15 -29.06
N SER A 49 5.11 -2.99 -30.07
CA SER A 49 6.08 -3.12 -31.18
C SER A 49 6.21 -1.86 -32.04
N ASP A 50 5.24 -0.95 -31.94
CA ASP A 50 5.24 0.35 -32.61
C ASP A 50 6.01 1.45 -31.83
N GLY A 51 6.65 1.09 -30.71
CA GLY A 51 7.41 2.02 -29.88
C GLY A 51 6.55 2.87 -28.93
N THR A 52 5.29 2.49 -28.69
CA THR A 52 4.40 3.21 -27.75
C THR A 52 4.24 2.47 -26.42
N PHE A 53 3.88 3.18 -25.35
CA PHE A 53 3.45 2.56 -24.08
C PHE A 53 1.93 2.50 -23.92
N ARG A 54 1.22 3.47 -24.51
CA ARG A 54 -0.22 3.73 -24.43
C ARG A 54 -0.70 3.88 -22.98
N PRO A 55 -0.20 4.91 -22.25
CA PRO A 55 -0.46 5.06 -20.81
C PRO A 55 -1.95 5.14 -20.45
N ASP A 56 -2.76 5.74 -21.31
CA ASP A 56 -4.19 5.96 -21.08
C ASP A 56 -5.09 4.79 -21.52
N ASN A 57 -4.53 3.77 -22.17
CA ASN A 57 -5.30 2.57 -22.51
C ASN A 57 -5.61 1.75 -21.25
N THR A 58 -6.77 1.09 -21.24
CA THR A 58 -7.11 0.13 -20.19
C THR A 58 -6.16 -1.06 -20.20
N ILE A 59 -5.81 -1.57 -19.02
CA ILE A 59 -5.00 -2.78 -18.86
C ILE A 59 -5.88 -3.98 -18.55
N THR A 60 -5.55 -5.16 -19.10
CA THR A 60 -6.31 -6.38 -18.82
C THR A 60 -5.94 -7.01 -17.49
N ARG A 61 -6.82 -7.86 -16.95
CA ARG A 61 -6.55 -8.68 -15.75
C ARG A 61 -5.32 -9.55 -15.92
N GLY A 62 -5.16 -10.18 -17.09
CA GLY A 62 -4.00 -11.02 -17.42
C GLY A 62 -2.70 -10.23 -17.48
N GLU A 63 -2.72 -9.06 -18.11
CA GLU A 63 -1.56 -8.16 -18.17
C GLU A 63 -1.15 -7.68 -16.77
N PHE A 64 -2.10 -7.18 -15.97
CA PHE A 64 -1.81 -6.69 -14.63
C PHE A 64 -1.23 -7.80 -13.74
N THR A 65 -1.84 -8.99 -13.74
CA THR A 65 -1.37 -10.13 -12.94
C THR A 65 0.05 -10.53 -13.33
N LYS A 66 0.36 -10.56 -14.63
CA LYS A 66 1.71 -10.86 -15.13
C LYS A 66 2.73 -9.85 -14.61
N ILE A 67 2.42 -8.56 -14.66
CA ILE A 67 3.35 -7.52 -14.18
C ILE A 67 3.57 -7.66 -12.68
N LEU A 68 2.50 -7.86 -11.89
CA LEU A 68 2.59 -8.05 -10.43
C LEU A 68 3.51 -9.21 -10.06
N VAL A 69 3.28 -10.39 -10.65
CA VAL A 69 4.05 -11.62 -10.35
C VAL A 69 5.51 -11.47 -10.75
N VAL A 70 5.79 -10.85 -11.89
CA VAL A 70 7.17 -10.60 -12.33
C VAL A 70 7.87 -9.60 -11.41
N LEU A 71 7.19 -8.54 -10.97
CA LEU A 71 7.75 -7.58 -10.01
C LEU A 71 8.08 -8.18 -8.65
N LYS A 72 7.27 -9.16 -8.19
CA LYS A 72 7.56 -9.91 -6.95
C LYS A 72 8.68 -10.95 -7.14
N ALA A 73 9.21 -11.11 -8.35
CA ALA A 73 10.23 -12.09 -8.70
C ALA A 73 9.80 -13.53 -8.33
N ASP A 74 8.50 -13.81 -8.37
CA ASP A 74 7.97 -15.12 -8.02
C ASP A 74 8.22 -16.13 -9.14
N ALA A 75 8.57 -17.37 -8.75
CA ALA A 75 8.76 -18.45 -9.70
C ALA A 75 7.44 -18.80 -10.39
N VAL A 76 7.45 -18.73 -11.71
CA VAL A 76 6.27 -19.03 -12.56
C VAL A 76 6.46 -20.40 -13.21
N THR A 77 5.51 -21.29 -12.98
CA THR A 77 5.49 -22.62 -13.61
C THR A 77 4.72 -22.60 -14.92
N ALA A 78 5.00 -23.55 -15.81
CA ALA A 78 4.28 -23.64 -17.07
C ALA A 78 2.79 -23.93 -16.83
N ALA A 79 1.92 -23.29 -17.60
CA ALA A 79 0.49 -23.56 -17.65
C ALA A 79 0.02 -23.62 -19.10
N THR A 80 -1.05 -24.37 -19.35
CA THR A 80 -1.70 -24.45 -20.66
C THR A 80 -2.85 -23.45 -20.76
N GLY A 81 -3.32 -23.19 -21.99
CA GLY A 81 -4.43 -22.27 -22.24
C GLY A 81 -3.98 -20.81 -22.43
N HIS A 82 -4.73 -19.88 -21.82
CA HIS A 82 -4.47 -18.45 -21.95
C HIS A 82 -3.03 -18.09 -21.52
N TRP A 83 -2.35 -17.21 -22.27
CA TRP A 83 -0.93 -16.90 -22.06
C TRP A 83 -0.61 -16.39 -20.65
N ALA A 84 -1.56 -15.69 -20.02
CA ALA A 84 -1.42 -15.16 -18.67
C ALA A 84 -1.75 -16.17 -17.55
N GLN A 85 -2.28 -17.36 -17.89
CA GLN A 85 -2.80 -18.32 -16.92
C GLN A 85 -1.75 -18.74 -15.90
N ARG A 86 -0.49 -18.89 -16.33
CA ARG A 86 0.62 -19.22 -15.43
C ARG A 86 0.82 -18.19 -14.32
N TYR A 87 0.67 -16.90 -14.63
CA TYR A 87 0.81 -15.84 -13.63
C TYR A 87 -0.39 -15.79 -12.70
N VAL A 88 -1.59 -16.09 -13.21
CA VAL A 88 -2.80 -16.20 -12.39
C VAL A 88 -2.66 -17.34 -11.39
N ASN A 89 -2.18 -18.50 -11.82
CA ASN A 89 -1.92 -19.63 -10.93
C ASN A 89 -0.92 -19.23 -9.85
N THR A 90 0.21 -18.61 -10.21
CA THR A 90 1.19 -18.12 -9.23
C THR A 90 0.60 -17.09 -8.27
N ALA A 91 -0.21 -16.14 -8.76
CA ALA A 91 -0.85 -15.14 -7.91
C ALA A 91 -1.84 -15.77 -6.92
N VAL A 92 -2.53 -16.85 -7.32
CA VAL A 92 -3.39 -17.63 -6.42
C VAL A 92 -2.57 -18.39 -5.38
N ASP A 93 -1.53 -19.09 -5.81
CA ASP A 93 -0.65 -19.88 -4.93
C ASP A 93 0.04 -18.99 -3.88
N LYS A 94 0.36 -17.75 -4.24
CA LYS A 94 0.96 -16.74 -3.36
C LYS A 94 -0.06 -15.98 -2.51
N GLY A 95 -1.36 -16.19 -2.73
CA GLY A 95 -2.43 -15.51 -2.01
C GLY A 95 -2.68 -14.07 -2.43
N TYR A 96 -2.09 -13.61 -3.54
CA TYR A 96 -2.34 -12.28 -4.11
C TYR A 96 -3.72 -12.19 -4.74
N LEU A 97 -4.25 -13.32 -5.21
CA LEU A 97 -5.55 -13.42 -5.85
C LEU A 97 -6.32 -14.61 -5.28
N PRO A 98 -7.63 -14.51 -5.05
CA PRO A 98 -8.43 -15.67 -4.68
C PRO A 98 -8.54 -16.67 -5.84
N TYR A 99 -8.75 -17.94 -5.52
CA TYR A 99 -8.98 -18.96 -6.55
C TYR A 99 -10.23 -18.64 -7.39
N LYS A 100 -10.14 -18.85 -8.72
CA LYS A 100 -11.22 -18.59 -9.70
C LYS A 100 -11.78 -17.17 -9.68
N HIS A 101 -10.97 -16.20 -9.26
CA HIS A 101 -11.43 -14.82 -9.18
C HIS A 101 -11.66 -14.15 -10.54
N PHE A 102 -10.87 -14.53 -11.55
CA PHE A 102 -11.03 -14.02 -12.91
C PHE A 102 -11.59 -15.10 -13.83
N ASP A 103 -12.72 -14.79 -14.43
CA ASP A 103 -13.46 -15.61 -15.39
C ASP A 103 -13.09 -15.29 -16.85
N ASP A 104 -12.48 -14.13 -17.10
CA ASP A 104 -11.90 -13.74 -18.39
C ASP A 104 -10.68 -12.83 -18.16
N LEU A 105 -9.53 -13.26 -18.68
CA LEU A 105 -8.23 -12.60 -18.48
C LEU A 105 -7.97 -11.45 -19.47
N ASP A 106 -8.73 -11.37 -20.56
CA ASP A 106 -8.61 -10.29 -21.55
C ASP A 106 -9.54 -9.11 -21.22
N LYS A 107 -10.44 -9.26 -20.24
CA LYS A 107 -11.23 -8.14 -19.73
C LYS A 107 -10.35 -7.12 -18.98
N PRO A 108 -10.70 -5.82 -19.07
CA PRO A 108 -10.08 -4.79 -18.25
C PRO A 108 -10.18 -5.10 -16.77
N ILE A 109 -9.12 -4.77 -16.01
CA ILE A 109 -9.13 -4.87 -14.54
C ILE A 109 -9.70 -3.59 -13.93
N SER A 110 -10.49 -3.74 -12.86
CA SER A 110 -11.01 -2.64 -12.06
C SER A 110 -10.02 -2.17 -11.00
N ARG A 111 -10.20 -0.93 -10.52
CA ARG A 111 -9.33 -0.34 -9.50
C ARG A 111 -9.39 -1.09 -8.16
N GLN A 112 -10.55 -1.65 -7.78
CA GLN A 112 -10.68 -2.46 -6.56
C GLN A 112 -9.97 -3.82 -6.67
N GLU A 113 -10.03 -4.48 -7.83
CA GLU A 113 -9.28 -5.73 -8.07
C GLU A 113 -7.77 -5.48 -7.97
N MET A 114 -7.27 -4.39 -8.58
CA MET A 114 -5.86 -4.00 -8.46
C MET A 114 -5.47 -3.68 -7.02
N ALA A 115 -6.30 -2.90 -6.30
CA ALA A 115 -6.03 -2.52 -4.92
C ALA A 115 -5.89 -3.75 -4.01
N TYR A 116 -6.80 -4.71 -4.16
CA TYR A 116 -6.74 -5.98 -3.43
C TYR A 116 -5.44 -6.74 -3.71
N MET A 117 -5.15 -6.99 -5.00
CA MET A 117 -3.99 -7.79 -5.39
C MET A 117 -2.68 -7.15 -4.92
N ILE A 118 -2.59 -5.84 -5.05
CA ILE A 118 -1.42 -5.07 -4.62
C ILE A 118 -1.24 -5.11 -3.10
N ALA A 119 -2.31 -4.91 -2.32
CA ALA A 119 -2.18 -4.99 -0.86
C ALA A 119 -1.82 -6.41 -0.39
N LYS A 120 -2.32 -7.46 -1.06
CA LYS A 120 -1.93 -8.84 -0.73
C LYS A 120 -0.48 -9.16 -1.08
N ALA A 121 0.08 -8.50 -2.10
CA ALA A 121 1.47 -8.68 -2.52
C ALA A 121 2.46 -7.71 -1.84
N ALA A 122 1.96 -6.68 -1.18
CA ALA A 122 2.76 -5.63 -0.55
C ALA A 122 3.50 -6.17 0.67
N ASP A 123 4.79 -5.87 0.74
CA ASP A 123 5.59 -6.07 1.94
C ASP A 123 5.28 -4.95 2.95
N ASN A 124 5.32 -5.26 4.24
CA ASN A 124 5.10 -4.31 5.34
C ASN A 124 3.88 -3.39 5.15
N PRO A 125 2.66 -3.93 5.08
CA PRO A 125 1.46 -3.11 5.03
C PRO A 125 1.32 -2.27 6.30
N THR A 126 0.64 -1.13 6.19
CA THR A 126 0.25 -0.31 7.35
C THR A 126 -0.52 -1.14 8.37
N PRO A 127 -0.32 -0.91 9.68
CA PRO A 127 -1.26 -1.39 10.69
C PRO A 127 -2.56 -0.56 10.67
N TYR A 128 -3.61 -1.08 11.29
CA TYR A 128 -4.93 -0.43 11.49
C TYR A 128 -5.66 0.04 10.23
N PRO A 129 -5.99 -0.87 9.28
CA PRO A 129 -6.61 -0.48 8.01
C PRO A 129 -7.94 0.26 8.18
N TYR A 130 -8.80 -0.14 9.13
CA TYR A 130 -10.10 0.49 9.35
C TYR A 130 -10.03 1.99 9.74
N ALA A 131 -8.91 2.47 10.27
CA ALA A 131 -8.68 3.91 10.51
C ALA A 131 -8.83 4.75 9.24
N PHE A 132 -8.61 4.14 8.06
CA PHE A 132 -8.68 4.83 6.77
C PHE A 132 -10.04 4.71 6.09
N SER A 133 -11.02 4.04 6.69
CA SER A 133 -12.31 3.71 6.08
C SER A 133 -13.12 4.92 5.60
N LEU A 134 -12.90 6.09 6.20
CA LEU A 134 -13.59 7.34 5.89
C LEU A 134 -12.74 8.31 5.06
N SER A 135 -11.56 7.89 4.57
CA SER A 135 -10.61 8.79 3.91
C SER A 135 -11.03 9.18 2.49
N LEU A 136 -11.79 8.32 1.80
CA LEU A 136 -12.32 8.57 0.46
C LEU A 136 -13.84 8.40 0.45
N LYS A 137 -14.52 9.27 -0.29
CA LYS A 137 -15.99 9.43 -0.26
C LYS A 137 -16.74 8.17 -0.70
N ASP A 138 -16.14 7.37 -1.56
CA ASP A 138 -16.77 6.26 -2.27
C ASP A 138 -16.13 4.91 -1.93
N PHE A 139 -15.30 4.84 -0.89
CA PHE A 139 -14.77 3.57 -0.40
C PHE A 139 -15.88 2.58 -0.04
N THR A 140 -16.96 3.06 0.56
CA THR A 140 -18.13 2.24 0.92
C THR A 140 -18.90 1.71 -0.29
N SER A 141 -18.62 2.17 -1.52
CA SER A 141 -19.21 1.62 -2.75
C SER A 141 -18.45 0.41 -3.31
N MET A 142 -17.27 0.10 -2.75
CA MET A 142 -16.48 -1.06 -3.12
C MET A 142 -17.18 -2.35 -2.67
N ASP A 143 -16.97 -3.44 -3.40
CA ASP A 143 -17.40 -4.76 -2.92
C ASP A 143 -16.76 -5.04 -1.55
N SER A 144 -17.58 -5.49 -0.59
CA SER A 144 -17.15 -5.84 0.77
C SER A 144 -15.94 -6.79 0.79
N PHE A 145 -15.81 -7.64 -0.23
CA PHE A 145 -14.68 -8.54 -0.41
C PHE A 145 -13.33 -7.82 -0.55
N TYR A 146 -13.30 -6.67 -1.25
CA TYR A 146 -12.07 -5.90 -1.46
C TYR A 146 -11.85 -4.81 -0.41
N LEU A 147 -12.88 -4.48 0.36
CA LEU A 147 -12.96 -3.25 1.14
C LEU A 147 -11.83 -3.11 2.17
N GLU A 148 -11.72 -4.07 3.09
CA GLU A 148 -10.71 -4.01 4.16
C GLU A 148 -9.28 -4.04 3.61
N THR A 149 -9.03 -4.91 2.63
CA THR A 149 -7.71 -5.02 1.99
C THR A 149 -7.35 -3.74 1.24
N SER A 150 -8.34 -3.03 0.68
CA SER A 150 -8.12 -1.74 0.02
C SER A 150 -7.85 -0.62 1.03
N TYR A 151 -8.41 -0.68 2.23
CA TYR A 151 -8.00 0.23 3.29
C TYR A 151 -6.54 0.02 3.68
N THR A 152 -6.07 -1.23 3.73
CA THR A 152 -4.65 -1.54 3.92
C THR A 152 -3.80 -0.94 2.81
N ALA A 153 -4.18 -1.15 1.55
CA ALA A 153 -3.47 -0.59 0.40
C ALA A 153 -3.41 0.94 0.47
N TYR A 154 -4.52 1.55 0.91
CA TYR A 154 -4.62 2.99 1.09
C TYR A 154 -3.74 3.44 2.25
N GLY A 155 -3.94 3.01 3.49
CA GLY A 155 -3.10 3.47 4.60
C GLY A 155 -1.59 3.20 4.39
N SER A 156 -1.23 2.14 3.63
CA SER A 156 0.17 1.87 3.23
C SER A 156 0.73 2.86 2.21
N GLY A 157 -0.05 3.83 1.72
CA GLY A 157 0.39 4.80 0.73
C GLY A 157 0.53 4.27 -0.70
N ILE A 158 0.11 3.02 -0.95
CA ILE A 158 0.31 2.36 -2.23
C ILE A 158 -0.71 2.84 -3.25
N ILE A 159 -1.98 2.87 -2.84
CA ILE A 159 -3.07 3.39 -3.66
C ILE A 159 -3.46 4.78 -3.18
N GLY A 160 -4.03 5.61 -4.06
CA GLY A 160 -4.60 6.91 -3.69
C GLY A 160 -5.95 7.12 -4.38
N GLY A 161 -6.54 8.29 -4.15
CA GLY A 161 -7.76 8.73 -4.84
C GLY A 161 -7.47 9.77 -5.92
N TYR A 162 -8.52 10.17 -6.61
CA TYR A 162 -8.55 11.32 -7.49
C TYR A 162 -8.69 12.62 -6.68
N LYS A 163 -8.47 13.77 -7.33
CA LYS A 163 -8.54 15.11 -6.70
C LYS A 163 -9.92 15.45 -6.10
N ASP A 164 -10.97 14.72 -6.49
CA ASP A 164 -12.34 14.89 -6.01
C ASP A 164 -12.64 14.07 -4.72
N ASN A 165 -11.61 13.45 -4.12
CA ASN A 165 -11.67 12.52 -2.99
C ASN A 165 -12.44 11.21 -3.29
N THR A 166 -12.42 10.74 -4.54
CA THR A 166 -12.95 9.44 -4.92
C THR A 166 -11.83 8.43 -5.22
N PHE A 167 -12.10 7.14 -5.04
CA PHE A 167 -11.26 6.04 -5.48
C PHE A 167 -11.73 5.44 -6.81
N ARG A 168 -13.04 5.46 -7.07
CA ARG A 168 -13.74 4.86 -8.21
C ARG A 168 -13.49 3.34 -8.30
N PRO A 169 -13.93 2.55 -7.29
CA PRO A 169 -13.53 1.15 -7.13
C PRO A 169 -13.85 0.27 -8.34
N THR A 170 -15.00 0.50 -8.99
CA THR A 170 -15.47 -0.31 -10.12
C THR A 170 -15.00 0.20 -11.48
N ALA A 171 -14.34 1.37 -11.55
CA ALA A 171 -13.80 1.89 -12.79
C ALA A 171 -12.64 1.03 -13.28
N PHE A 172 -12.55 0.85 -14.60
CA PHE A 172 -11.41 0.17 -15.22
C PHE A 172 -10.17 1.03 -15.16
N ALA A 173 -9.03 0.39 -14.90
CA ALA A 173 -7.77 1.06 -14.73
C ALA A 173 -7.01 1.21 -16.05
N THR A 174 -6.33 2.35 -16.17
CA THR A 174 -5.36 2.59 -17.24
C THR A 174 -4.02 1.92 -16.94
N ARG A 175 -3.21 1.73 -17.98
CA ARG A 175 -1.83 1.23 -17.85
C ARG A 175 -0.96 2.12 -16.98
N ALA A 176 -1.15 3.44 -17.05
CA ALA A 176 -0.44 4.40 -16.20
C ALA A 176 -0.81 4.29 -14.72
N GLU A 177 -2.10 4.12 -14.41
CA GLU A 177 -2.55 3.90 -13.02
C GLU A 177 -2.01 2.59 -12.46
N ALA A 178 -2.07 1.51 -13.24
CA ALA A 178 -1.47 0.23 -12.87
C ALA A 178 0.03 0.37 -12.62
N ALA A 179 0.76 1.04 -13.52
CA ALA A 179 2.20 1.23 -13.36
C ALA A 179 2.53 1.99 -12.07
N THR A 180 1.82 3.07 -11.81
CA THR A 180 1.99 3.89 -10.60
C THR A 180 1.75 3.08 -9.33
N MET A 181 0.63 2.35 -9.25
CA MET A 181 0.29 1.58 -8.04
C MET A 181 1.27 0.41 -7.82
N LEU A 182 1.69 -0.27 -8.88
CA LEU A 182 2.68 -1.35 -8.81
C LEU A 182 4.06 -0.84 -8.39
N MET A 183 4.49 0.32 -8.88
CA MET A 183 5.77 0.90 -8.48
C MET A 183 5.79 1.37 -7.02
N ARG A 184 4.68 1.91 -6.51
CA ARG A 184 4.54 2.22 -5.07
C ARG A 184 4.52 0.98 -4.19
N MET A 185 3.95 -0.12 -4.68
CA MET A 185 4.02 -1.41 -3.98
C MET A 185 5.46 -1.90 -3.93
N HIS A 186 6.15 -1.93 -5.08
CA HIS A 186 7.47 -2.50 -5.25
C HIS A 186 8.59 -1.67 -4.59
N ARG A 187 8.43 -0.35 -4.51
CA ARG A 187 9.39 0.56 -3.88
C ARG A 187 8.72 1.30 -2.74
N GLU A 188 8.97 0.88 -1.50
CA GLU A 188 8.36 1.50 -0.33
C GLU A 188 8.60 3.01 -0.23
N GLY A 189 9.79 3.48 -0.63
CA GLY A 189 10.12 4.90 -0.71
C GLY A 189 9.28 5.72 -1.70
N ASN A 190 8.56 5.08 -2.62
CA ASN A 190 7.64 5.73 -3.55
C ASN A 190 6.21 5.82 -3.00
N ARG A 191 5.89 5.13 -1.89
CA ARG A 191 4.57 5.17 -1.26
C ARG A 191 4.27 6.60 -0.82
N GLN A 192 3.00 6.99 -0.91
CA GLN A 192 2.54 8.27 -0.39
C GLN A 192 2.35 8.14 1.13
N PRO A 193 3.19 8.76 1.98
CA PRO A 193 3.09 8.57 3.42
C PRO A 193 1.74 9.04 3.94
N ARG A 194 1.15 8.28 4.86
CA ARG A 194 -0.13 8.63 5.50
C ARG A 194 0.02 8.51 7.01
N THR A 195 -0.47 9.53 7.70
CA THR A 195 -0.64 9.48 9.14
C THR A 195 -1.89 8.65 9.44
N VAL A 196 -1.76 7.68 10.34
CA VAL A 196 -2.93 6.97 10.88
C VAL A 196 -3.70 7.96 11.76
N SER A 197 -4.91 8.32 11.33
CA SER A 197 -5.78 9.26 12.03
C SER A 197 -7.06 8.55 12.40
N PHE A 198 -7.46 8.68 13.66
CA PHE A 198 -8.69 8.10 14.19
C PHE A 198 -9.65 9.20 14.59
N ASN A 199 -10.92 9.05 14.23
CA ASN A 199 -12.01 9.72 14.92
C ASN A 199 -12.70 8.74 15.88
N GLN A 200 -13.72 9.19 16.61
CA GLN A 200 -14.41 8.33 17.57
C GLN A 200 -15.05 7.09 16.92
N GLN A 201 -15.54 7.20 15.68
CA GLN A 201 -16.11 6.06 14.95
C GLN A 201 -15.04 5.01 14.64
N THR A 202 -13.93 5.41 14.02
CA THR A 202 -12.85 4.48 13.67
C THR A 202 -12.12 3.96 14.89
N LEU A 203 -11.97 4.77 15.96
CA LEU A 203 -11.34 4.32 17.21
C LEU A 203 -12.19 3.26 17.89
N SER A 204 -13.52 3.41 17.90
CA SER A 204 -14.43 2.44 18.52
C SER A 204 -14.42 1.05 17.88
N TYR A 205 -13.95 0.95 16.62
CA TYR A 205 -13.71 -0.35 15.98
C TYR A 205 -12.59 -1.14 16.65
N TYR A 206 -11.62 -0.46 17.27
CA TYR A 206 -10.48 -1.09 17.95
C TYR A 206 -10.72 -1.15 19.47
N ASP A 207 -11.77 -1.89 19.83
CA ASP A 207 -12.27 -2.02 21.19
C ASP A 207 -11.65 -3.16 22.00
N GLY A 208 -10.73 -3.94 21.42
CA GLY A 208 -10.10 -5.07 22.10
C GLY A 208 -10.92 -6.36 22.14
N THR A 209 -12.12 -6.40 21.52
CA THR A 209 -12.97 -7.60 21.48
C THR A 209 -12.83 -8.35 20.16
N ASP A 210 -13.18 -9.64 20.15
CA ASP A 210 -13.20 -10.48 18.93
C ASP A 210 -11.83 -10.56 18.23
N GLY A 211 -10.74 -10.46 19.01
CA GLY A 211 -9.37 -10.47 18.50
C GLY A 211 -8.91 -9.15 17.87
N LYS A 212 -9.73 -8.09 17.94
CA LYS A 212 -9.33 -6.75 17.50
C LYS A 212 -8.32 -6.14 18.49
N PRO A 213 -7.43 -5.25 18.02
CA PRO A 213 -6.60 -4.43 18.91
C PRO A 213 -7.44 -3.61 19.90
N ALA A 214 -6.91 -3.41 21.09
CA ALA A 214 -7.43 -2.48 22.09
C ALA A 214 -6.68 -1.15 21.97
N LEU A 215 -7.32 -0.12 21.41
CA LEU A 215 -6.74 1.21 21.28
C LEU A 215 -7.42 2.22 22.22
N ILE A 216 -6.65 3.18 22.73
CA ILE A 216 -7.18 4.31 23.50
C ILE A 216 -6.66 5.62 22.95
N ALA A 217 -7.44 6.69 23.04
CA ALA A 217 -6.96 8.04 22.77
C ALA A 217 -6.70 8.80 24.09
N VAL A 218 -5.58 9.51 24.16
CA VAL A 218 -5.24 10.40 25.27
C VAL A 218 -4.55 11.63 24.70
N SER A 219 -5.08 12.82 25.00
CA SER A 219 -4.54 14.13 24.60
C SER A 219 -4.25 14.24 23.10
N GLY A 220 -5.18 13.75 22.26
CA GLY A 220 -5.08 13.82 20.79
C GLY A 220 -4.14 12.78 20.16
N LYS A 221 -3.59 11.85 20.94
CA LYS A 221 -2.77 10.73 20.47
C LYS A 221 -3.48 9.40 20.69
N VAL A 222 -3.24 8.43 19.83
CA VAL A 222 -3.81 7.07 19.95
C VAL A 222 -2.70 6.09 20.28
N TYR A 223 -2.95 5.24 21.28
CA TYR A 223 -2.00 4.26 21.79
C TYR A 223 -2.58 2.86 21.72
N ASP A 224 -1.73 1.88 21.43
CA ASP A 224 -2.06 0.47 21.51
C ASP A 224 -1.78 -0.08 22.91
N VAL A 225 -2.83 -0.60 23.55
CA VAL A 225 -2.77 -1.21 24.88
C VAL A 225 -3.03 -2.72 24.85
N SER A 226 -3.09 -3.32 23.65
CA SER A 226 -3.42 -4.74 23.44
C SER A 226 -2.46 -5.69 24.16
N ALA A 227 -1.19 -5.32 24.28
CA ALA A 227 -0.17 -6.14 24.93
C ALA A 227 -0.29 -6.12 26.47
N ILE A 228 -1.11 -5.25 27.04
CA ILE A 228 -1.22 -5.06 28.48
C ILE A 228 -2.33 -5.98 29.02
N GLY A 229 -1.96 -6.95 29.85
CA GLY A 229 -2.91 -7.95 30.37
C GLY A 229 -4.12 -7.36 31.12
N SER A 230 -4.01 -6.15 31.68
CA SER A 230 -5.12 -5.45 32.33
C SER A 230 -6.15 -4.86 31.36
N TRP A 231 -5.90 -4.92 30.06
CA TRP A 231 -6.78 -4.50 28.96
C TRP A 231 -7.30 -5.68 28.14
N LYS A 232 -7.09 -6.91 28.64
CA LYS A 232 -7.60 -8.12 27.99
C LYS A 232 -9.10 -8.00 27.75
N ASP A 233 -9.53 -8.43 26.56
CA ASP A 233 -10.93 -8.35 26.10
C ASP A 233 -11.47 -6.91 26.06
N GLY A 234 -10.58 -5.91 25.96
CA GLY A 234 -10.95 -4.52 25.73
C GLY A 234 -11.39 -3.73 26.96
N VAL A 235 -11.35 -4.35 28.14
CA VAL A 235 -11.88 -3.76 29.37
C VAL A 235 -10.80 -3.69 30.44
N HIS A 236 -10.55 -2.48 30.93
CA HIS A 236 -9.70 -2.22 32.07
C HIS A 236 -10.50 -2.16 33.39
N ARG A 237 -9.81 -1.93 34.52
CA ARG A 237 -10.41 -1.86 35.85
C ARG A 237 -11.57 -0.87 35.86
N ASP A 238 -12.55 -1.13 36.73
CA ASP A 238 -13.73 -0.28 36.90
C ASP A 238 -14.57 -0.10 35.61
N GLY A 239 -14.42 -1.00 34.63
CA GLY A 239 -15.25 -1.02 33.42
C GLY A 239 -14.83 -0.02 32.34
N ILE A 240 -13.64 0.56 32.44
CA ILE A 240 -13.08 1.44 31.41
C ILE A 240 -12.87 0.63 30.14
N LYS A 241 -13.36 1.12 29.00
CA LYS A 241 -13.30 0.39 27.73
C LYS A 241 -12.30 1.02 26.78
N ALA A 242 -11.61 0.18 26.02
CA ALA A 242 -10.88 0.60 24.83
C ALA A 242 -11.85 1.11 23.75
N GLY A 243 -11.30 1.64 22.66
CA GLY A 243 -12.03 2.27 21.58
C GLY A 243 -12.54 3.68 21.90
N LYS A 244 -11.95 4.36 22.89
CA LYS A 244 -12.44 5.65 23.41
C LYS A 244 -11.34 6.67 23.64
N ASP A 245 -11.72 7.95 23.60
CA ASP A 245 -10.94 9.05 24.18
C ASP A 245 -11.06 9.04 25.71
N LEU A 246 -9.93 8.77 26.36
CA LEU A 246 -9.77 8.69 27.81
C LEU A 246 -9.02 9.91 28.38
N THR A 247 -8.87 10.99 27.61
CA THR A 247 -8.17 12.21 28.04
C THR A 247 -8.66 12.73 29.39
N ASP A 248 -9.98 12.85 29.57
CA ASP A 248 -10.56 13.37 30.81
C ASP A 248 -10.44 12.34 31.95
N PHE A 249 -10.53 11.04 31.63
CA PHE A 249 -10.36 9.98 32.61
C PHE A 249 -8.95 9.96 33.21
N MET A 250 -7.93 10.24 32.39
CA MET A 250 -6.53 10.26 32.84
C MET A 250 -6.25 11.30 33.94
N GLN A 251 -7.06 12.35 34.06
CA GLN A 251 -6.89 13.38 35.10
C GLN A 251 -7.18 12.85 36.52
N GLY A 252 -8.07 11.87 36.64
CA GLY A 252 -8.43 11.22 37.92
C GLY A 252 -7.86 9.80 38.08
N SER A 253 -7.04 9.36 37.12
CA SER A 253 -6.48 8.02 37.10
C SER A 253 -5.46 7.82 38.22
N PRO A 254 -5.43 6.65 38.88
CA PRO A 254 -4.36 6.32 39.82
C PRO A 254 -2.99 6.11 39.13
N HIS A 255 -2.97 6.07 37.79
CA HIS A 255 -1.75 5.96 37.00
C HIS A 255 -1.12 7.33 36.76
N SER A 256 0.21 7.38 36.78
CA SER A 256 0.96 8.57 36.38
C SER A 256 0.62 8.95 34.94
N PRO A 257 0.46 10.24 34.60
CA PRO A 257 0.32 10.69 33.22
C PRO A 257 1.46 10.21 32.31
N ALA A 258 2.66 9.96 32.85
CA ALA A 258 3.81 9.44 32.11
C ALA A 258 3.61 8.00 31.59
N ILE A 259 2.57 7.27 32.05
CA ILE A 259 2.31 5.90 31.58
C ILE A 259 2.12 5.85 30.06
N VAL A 260 1.59 6.92 29.45
CA VAL A 260 1.37 6.98 28.00
C VAL A 260 2.68 7.07 27.20
N ASP A 261 3.78 7.51 27.83
CA ASP A 261 5.09 7.57 27.19
C ASP A 261 5.72 6.17 27.05
N GLU A 262 5.21 5.19 27.80
CA GLU A 262 5.61 3.77 27.72
C GLU A 262 4.73 2.97 26.75
N LEU A 263 3.64 3.57 26.25
CA LEU A 263 2.71 2.92 25.32
C LEU A 263 3.17 3.09 23.88
N GLU A 264 2.81 2.12 23.04
CA GLU A 264 3.04 2.22 21.60
C GLU A 264 2.13 3.30 21.00
N LEU A 265 2.72 4.39 20.50
CA LEU A 265 2.01 5.45 19.79
C LEU A 265 1.71 4.99 18.37
N VAL A 266 0.42 4.86 18.03
CA VAL A 266 -0.03 4.30 16.75
C VAL A 266 -0.74 5.28 15.83
N GLY A 267 -1.05 6.49 16.32
CA GLY A 267 -1.63 7.53 15.49
C GLY A 267 -2.09 8.76 16.25
N VAL A 268 -2.89 9.57 15.57
CA VAL A 268 -3.50 10.78 16.12
C VAL A 268 -5.00 10.62 16.26
N PHE A 269 -5.58 11.30 17.24
CA PHE A 269 -7.02 11.34 17.46
C PHE A 269 -7.58 12.71 17.08
N THR A 270 -8.57 12.72 16.19
CA THR A 270 -9.30 13.90 15.75
C THR A 270 -10.74 13.84 16.26
N LYS A 271 -11.13 14.84 17.07
CA LYS A 271 -12.49 14.97 17.60
C LYS A 271 -13.50 15.34 16.52
#